data_AF-A0AA41FEQ3-F1
#
_entry.id   AF-A0AA41FEQ3-F1
#
_cell.length_a   1.000
_cell.length_b   1.000
_cell.length_c   1.000
_cell.angle_alpha   90.00
_cell.angle_beta   90.00
_cell.angle_gamma   90.00
#
_symmetry.space_group_name_H-M   'P 1'
#
loop_
_entity.id
_entity.type
_entity.pdbx_description
1 polymer ?
#
loop_
_entity_poly.entity_id
_entity_poly.type
_entity_poly.pdbx_seq_one_letter_code
_entity_poly.pdbx_strand_id
1 'polypeptide(L)'
;MKARIKAAVVRSDILSAFRRRAVAGMGEISFRIMKRSYGQTAYGDRIRAFRGRYEGKRCFIIGNGPSLRPEDLDLLKQEYTFGANRIYLMYGRTLWRPTFYVCQDKDMLKAEQMNITGGKAGVDPCSCFIGYNSMKKTGTRFPDSNPYLMDNRAALWRKEGLPFSFDCERQVADGTTVTYSSIQLAVYMGFTRIYLLGMDHHFPHTIDKNRRITYDAAVRSHFDPRYKDIYETVEQKRKIVLAVYDQEMAEAAYKSALAAAGSRGVGIFNATRGGELEVFPRVRLEQVI
;
A
#
# COMPACT_ATOMS: atom_id res chain seq x y z
N MET A 1 15.28 32.29 -7.60
CA MET A 1 14.64 32.54 -6.29
C MET A 1 14.07 31.27 -5.63
N LYS A 2 13.11 30.54 -6.22
CA LYS A 2 12.49 29.33 -5.62
C LYS A 2 13.50 28.24 -5.21
N ALA A 3 14.53 27.97 -6.02
CA ALA A 3 15.56 26.98 -5.71
C ALA A 3 16.42 27.34 -4.48
N ARG A 4 16.77 28.63 -4.33
CA ARG A 4 17.51 29.15 -3.17
C ARG A 4 16.69 29.05 -1.88
N ILE A 5 15.39 29.39 -1.94
CA ILE A 5 14.46 29.22 -0.82
C ILE A 5 14.32 27.74 -0.44
N LYS A 6 14.16 26.86 -1.44
CA LYS A 6 14.10 25.40 -1.19
C LYS A 6 15.37 24.89 -0.51
N ALA A 7 16.54 25.32 -0.97
CA ALA A 7 17.82 24.94 -0.36
C ALA A 7 17.96 25.45 1.07
N ALA A 8 17.56 26.70 1.34
CA ALA A 8 17.58 27.28 2.69
C ALA A 8 16.65 26.53 3.65
N VAL A 9 15.44 26.18 3.21
CA VAL A 9 14.47 25.41 4.01
C VAL A 9 14.99 24.00 4.30
N VAL A 10 15.60 23.32 3.32
CA VAL A 10 16.11 21.95 3.49
C VAL A 10 17.34 21.90 4.40
N ARG A 11 18.17 22.96 4.42
CA ARG A 11 19.36 23.05 5.28
C ARG A 11 19.07 23.52 6.71
N SER A 12 17.82 23.84 7.03
CA SER A 12 17.41 24.33 8.36
C SER A 12 16.32 23.44 8.94
N ASP A 13 16.59 22.85 10.11
CA ASP A 13 15.63 22.00 10.81
C ASP A 13 14.37 22.75 11.22
N ILE A 14 14.52 24.01 11.65
CA ILE A 14 13.41 24.89 12.07
C ILE A 14 12.49 25.19 10.88
N LEU A 15 13.06 25.65 9.76
CA LEU A 15 12.27 25.95 8.56
C LEU A 15 11.63 24.69 7.98
N SER A 16 12.33 23.56 8.05
CA SER A 16 11.77 22.26 7.67
C SER A 16 10.62 21.83 8.58
N ALA A 17 10.71 22.06 9.90
CA ALA A 17 9.64 21.78 10.84
C ALA A 17 8.39 22.64 10.58
N PHE A 18 8.55 23.95 10.38
CA PHE A 18 7.44 24.84 10.04
C PHE A 18 6.76 24.41 8.72
N ARG A 19 7.56 24.11 7.69
CA ARG A 19 7.04 23.59 6.42
C ARG A 19 6.23 22.30 6.62
N ARG A 20 6.74 21.36 7.43
CA ARG A 20 6.03 20.11 7.73
C ARG A 20 4.67 20.38 8.39
N ARG A 21 4.62 21.28 9.38
CA ARG A 21 3.36 21.66 10.06
C ARG A 21 2.36 22.29 9.11
N ALA A 22 2.80 23.22 8.26
CA ALA A 22 1.93 23.85 7.26
C ALA A 22 1.38 22.83 6.25
N VAL A 23 2.23 21.93 5.75
CA VAL A 23 1.84 20.85 4.83
C VAL A 23 0.86 19.86 5.49
N ALA A 24 1.08 19.53 6.77
CA ALA A 24 0.16 18.69 7.53
C ALA A 24 -1.22 19.33 7.69
N GLY A 25 -1.30 20.62 8.06
CA GLY A 25 -2.57 21.35 8.19
C GLY A 25 -3.34 21.43 6.86
N MET A 26 -2.66 21.69 5.74
CA MET A 26 -3.28 21.60 4.41
C MET A 26 -3.76 20.19 4.09
N GLY A 27 -3.00 19.16 4.51
CA GLY A 27 -3.36 17.76 4.37
C GLY A 27 -4.67 17.42 5.10
N GLU A 28 -4.82 17.89 6.33
CA GLU A 28 -6.03 17.70 7.15
C GLU A 28 -7.26 18.41 6.55
N ILE A 29 -7.10 19.64 6.05
CA ILE A 29 -8.17 20.34 5.33
C ILE A 29 -8.60 19.54 4.09
N SER A 30 -7.62 19.12 3.28
CA SER A 30 -7.88 18.30 2.09
C SER A 30 -8.57 16.98 2.43
N PHE A 31 -8.18 16.33 3.53
CA PHE A 31 -8.83 15.11 4.01
C PHE A 31 -10.28 15.35 4.43
N ARG A 32 -10.58 16.43 5.16
CA ARG A 32 -11.97 16.75 5.56
C ARG A 32 -12.89 16.94 4.35
N ILE A 33 -12.41 17.59 3.30
CA ILE A 33 -13.14 17.74 2.03
C ILE A 33 -13.37 16.36 1.39
N MET A 34 -12.32 15.53 1.31
CA MET A 34 -12.41 14.19 0.74
C MET A 34 -13.37 13.29 1.52
N LYS A 35 -13.35 13.36 2.85
CA LYS A 35 -14.23 12.61 3.75
C LYS A 35 -15.70 12.99 3.55
N ARG A 36 -16.01 14.28 3.42
CA ARG A 36 -17.37 14.74 3.08
C ARG A 36 -17.82 14.19 1.73
N SER A 37 -16.97 14.27 0.71
CA SER A 37 -17.25 13.73 -0.63
C SER A 37 -17.48 12.22 -0.60
N TYR A 38 -16.68 11.46 0.16
CA TYR A 38 -16.82 10.02 0.30
C TYR A 38 -18.12 9.63 1.03
N GLY A 39 -18.50 10.38 2.08
CA GLY A 39 -19.75 10.16 2.82
C GLY A 39 -21.02 10.41 2.00
N GLN A 40 -20.93 11.02 0.82
CA GLN A 40 -22.04 11.19 -0.12
C GLN A 40 -22.16 10.02 -1.12
N THR A 41 -21.36 8.96 -0.94
CA THR A 41 -21.33 7.79 -1.83
C THR A 41 -21.77 6.52 -1.09
N ALA A 42 -22.16 5.49 -1.83
CA ALA A 42 -22.45 4.16 -1.28
C ALA A 42 -21.17 3.33 -0.98
N TYR A 43 -19.97 3.91 -1.14
CA TYR A 43 -18.73 3.15 -1.04
C TYR A 43 -18.43 2.67 0.39
N GLY A 44 -18.83 3.44 1.41
CA GLY A 44 -18.77 2.98 2.80
C GLY A 44 -19.57 1.68 3.02
N ASP A 45 -20.78 1.60 2.46
CA ASP A 45 -21.63 0.41 2.58
C ASP A 45 -21.04 -0.80 1.83
N ARG A 46 -20.39 -0.58 0.68
CA ARG A 46 -19.67 -1.65 -0.03
C ARG A 46 -18.53 -2.22 0.82
N ILE A 47 -17.76 -1.36 1.49
CA ILE A 47 -16.73 -1.81 2.43
C ILE A 47 -17.35 -2.50 3.64
N ARG A 48 -18.49 -2.01 4.16
CA ARG A 48 -19.22 -2.63 5.27
C ARG A 48 -19.56 -4.10 5.02
N ALA A 49 -19.90 -4.47 3.79
CA ALA A 49 -20.22 -5.85 3.41
C ALA A 49 -19.09 -6.88 3.66
N PHE A 50 -17.87 -6.41 3.94
CA PHE A 50 -16.72 -7.26 4.24
C PHE A 50 -16.41 -7.36 5.75
N ARG A 51 -17.07 -6.57 6.60
CA ARG A 51 -16.80 -6.51 8.05
C ARG A 51 -16.97 -7.89 8.69
N GLY A 52 -15.91 -8.41 9.29
CA GLY A 52 -15.94 -9.70 10.00
C GLY A 52 -16.28 -10.93 9.14
N ARG A 53 -16.36 -10.80 7.81
CA ARG A 53 -16.81 -11.88 6.91
C ARG A 53 -15.89 -13.11 6.91
N TYR A 54 -14.65 -12.96 7.35
CA TYR A 54 -13.61 -13.98 7.36
C TYR A 54 -13.10 -14.25 8.78
N GLU A 55 -13.97 -14.06 9.78
CA GLU A 55 -13.66 -14.33 11.18
C GLU A 55 -13.03 -15.71 11.39
N GLY A 56 -11.91 -15.75 12.13
CA GLY A 56 -11.17 -16.97 12.45
C GLY A 56 -10.32 -17.54 11.30
N LYS A 57 -10.40 -16.98 10.09
CA LYS A 57 -9.63 -17.47 8.93
C LYS A 57 -8.23 -16.82 8.86
N ARG A 58 -7.36 -17.41 8.02
CA ARG A 58 -6.07 -16.83 7.64
C ARG A 58 -6.09 -16.21 6.25
N CYS A 59 -5.19 -15.27 6.01
CA CYS A 59 -4.92 -14.76 4.67
C CYS A 59 -3.45 -14.48 4.43
N PHE A 60 -3.09 -14.32 3.16
CA PHE A 60 -1.76 -13.96 2.70
C PHE A 60 -1.82 -12.60 1.97
N ILE A 61 -0.92 -11.69 2.29
CA ILE A 61 -0.76 -10.41 1.58
C ILE A 61 0.52 -10.50 0.75
N ILE A 62 0.34 -10.42 -0.56
CA ILE A 62 1.36 -10.70 -1.56
C ILE A 62 1.95 -9.37 -2.05
N GLY A 63 3.25 -9.22 -1.81
CA GLY A 63 4.07 -8.14 -2.30
C GLY A 63 4.47 -8.33 -3.75
N ASN A 64 5.33 -7.45 -4.23
CA ASN A 64 5.85 -7.53 -5.60
C ASN A 64 7.37 -7.65 -5.62
N GLY A 65 8.00 -7.98 -4.48
CA GLY A 65 9.45 -8.00 -4.33
C GLY A 65 10.14 -9.12 -5.12
N PRO A 66 11.46 -9.00 -5.36
CA PRO A 66 12.22 -9.91 -6.21
C PRO A 66 12.30 -11.36 -5.70
N SER A 67 12.08 -11.61 -4.42
CA SER A 67 12.06 -12.98 -3.87
C SER A 67 10.84 -13.79 -4.29
N LEU A 68 9.74 -13.12 -4.70
CA LEU A 68 8.47 -13.76 -5.02
C LEU A 68 8.61 -14.62 -6.28
N ARG A 69 8.27 -15.90 -6.17
CA ARG A 69 8.27 -16.84 -7.30
C ARG A 69 6.85 -17.32 -7.64
N PRO A 70 6.61 -17.75 -8.89
CA PRO A 70 5.33 -18.37 -9.26
C PRO A 70 5.01 -19.62 -8.43
N GLU A 71 6.02 -20.42 -8.06
CA GLU A 71 5.80 -21.64 -7.24
C GLU A 71 5.28 -21.30 -5.84
N ASP A 72 5.71 -20.16 -5.27
CA ASP A 72 5.20 -19.71 -3.98
C ASP A 72 3.69 -19.40 -4.07
N LEU A 73 3.22 -18.90 -5.22
CA LEU A 73 1.82 -18.57 -5.46
C LEU A 73 0.97 -19.79 -5.82
N ASP A 74 1.57 -20.79 -6.48
CA ASP A 74 0.88 -22.04 -6.77
C ASP A 74 0.46 -22.78 -5.49
N LEU A 75 1.23 -22.63 -4.39
CA LEU A 75 0.88 -23.14 -3.07
C LEU A 75 -0.33 -22.44 -2.43
N LEU A 76 -0.67 -21.23 -2.88
CA LEU A 76 -1.71 -20.39 -2.28
C LEU A 76 -3.04 -20.41 -3.04
N LYS A 77 -3.23 -21.32 -4.01
CA LYS A 77 -4.45 -21.39 -4.84
C LYS A 77 -5.74 -21.62 -4.05
N GLN A 78 -5.66 -22.25 -2.88
CA GLN A 78 -6.80 -22.51 -2.00
C GLN A 78 -6.88 -21.55 -0.80
N GLU A 79 -6.03 -20.51 -0.78
CA GLU A 79 -5.94 -19.56 0.32
C GLU A 79 -6.61 -18.23 -0.01
N TYR A 80 -6.98 -17.48 1.03
CA TYR A 80 -7.38 -16.09 0.88
C TYR A 80 -6.15 -15.23 0.68
N THR A 81 -6.08 -14.52 -0.44
CA THR A 81 -4.89 -13.73 -0.76
C THR A 81 -5.23 -12.31 -1.20
N PHE A 82 -4.44 -11.35 -0.73
CA PHE A 82 -4.44 -9.97 -1.22
C PHE A 82 -3.28 -9.80 -2.20
N GLY A 83 -3.58 -9.52 -3.46
CA GLY A 83 -2.61 -9.03 -4.43
C GLY A 83 -2.74 -7.52 -4.58
N ALA A 84 -1.65 -6.83 -4.90
CA ALA A 84 -1.70 -5.39 -5.07
C ALA A 84 -0.91 -4.92 -6.28
N ASN A 85 -1.29 -3.76 -6.79
CA ASN A 85 -0.54 -3.06 -7.83
C ASN A 85 -0.28 -3.98 -9.05
N ARG A 86 0.94 -4.00 -9.60
CA ARG A 86 1.25 -4.77 -10.81
C ARG A 86 1.52 -6.26 -10.56
N ILE A 87 0.90 -6.86 -9.54
CA ILE A 87 0.98 -8.30 -9.27
C ILE A 87 0.53 -9.15 -10.48
N TYR A 88 -0.32 -8.59 -11.33
CA TYR A 88 -0.77 -9.22 -12.57
C TYR A 88 0.38 -9.55 -13.54
N LEU A 89 1.56 -8.94 -13.40
CA LEU A 89 2.75 -9.31 -14.18
C LEU A 89 3.19 -10.76 -13.93
N MET A 90 2.72 -11.38 -12.83
CA MET A 90 2.96 -12.78 -12.51
C MET A 90 1.98 -13.75 -13.21
N TYR A 91 0.85 -13.26 -13.72
CA TYR A 91 -0.26 -14.10 -14.21
C TYR A 91 0.09 -14.96 -15.44
N GLY A 92 1.10 -14.58 -16.21
CA GLY A 92 1.64 -15.39 -17.31
C GLY A 92 2.57 -16.52 -16.87
N ARG A 93 2.92 -16.58 -15.58
CA ARG A 93 3.86 -17.54 -14.98
C ARG A 93 3.19 -18.50 -13.99
N THR A 94 1.92 -18.25 -13.65
CA THR A 94 1.12 -19.08 -12.72
C THR A 94 -0.37 -18.93 -13.02
N LEU A 95 -1.14 -19.98 -12.72
CA LEU A 95 -2.61 -19.94 -12.73
C LEU A 95 -3.21 -19.27 -11.49
N TRP A 96 -2.40 -18.99 -10.45
CA TRP A 96 -2.87 -18.31 -9.25
C TRP A 96 -3.42 -16.92 -9.56
N ARG A 97 -4.50 -16.55 -8.87
CA ARG A 97 -5.11 -15.22 -8.91
C ARG A 97 -5.48 -14.80 -7.50
N PRO A 98 -5.30 -13.51 -7.14
CA PRO A 98 -5.60 -13.07 -5.79
C PRO A 98 -7.11 -13.07 -5.53
N THR A 99 -7.53 -13.51 -4.33
CA THR A 99 -8.92 -13.32 -3.90
C THR A 99 -9.30 -11.84 -3.87
N PHE A 100 -8.44 -10.99 -3.29
CA PHE A 100 -8.66 -9.55 -3.18
C PHE A 100 -7.55 -8.81 -3.93
N TYR A 101 -7.92 -7.87 -4.78
CA TYR A 101 -6.96 -6.99 -5.46
C TYR A 101 -7.00 -5.60 -4.83
N VAL A 102 -5.85 -5.00 -4.52
CA VAL A 102 -5.76 -3.68 -3.88
C VAL A 102 -4.90 -2.72 -4.72
N CYS A 103 -5.41 -1.53 -5.03
CA CYS A 103 -4.60 -0.49 -5.66
C CYS A 103 -4.99 0.90 -5.12
N GLN A 104 -4.00 1.63 -4.60
CA GLN A 104 -4.23 2.95 -4.02
C GLN A 104 -3.32 4.05 -4.59
N ASP A 105 -2.30 3.68 -5.37
CA ASP A 105 -1.41 4.65 -6.00
C ASP A 105 -2.11 5.34 -7.18
N LYS A 106 -2.13 6.68 -7.19
CA LYS A 106 -2.85 7.46 -8.19
C LYS A 106 -2.27 7.32 -9.59
N ASP A 107 -0.95 7.24 -9.70
CA ASP A 107 -0.27 7.22 -10.99
C ASP A 107 -0.45 5.81 -11.59
N MET A 108 -0.44 4.78 -10.75
CA MET A 108 -0.79 3.41 -11.12
C MET A 108 -2.26 3.25 -11.51
N LEU A 109 -3.23 3.76 -10.72
CA LEU A 109 -4.65 3.68 -11.06
C LEU A 109 -4.92 4.28 -12.44
N LYS A 110 -4.23 5.35 -12.81
CA LYS A 110 -4.38 6.01 -14.10
C LYS A 110 -3.71 5.22 -15.23
N ALA A 111 -2.47 4.77 -15.04
CA ALA A 111 -1.71 4.07 -16.08
C ALA A 111 -2.25 2.65 -16.34
N GLU A 112 -2.75 1.98 -15.30
CA GLU A 112 -3.08 0.56 -15.31
C GLU A 112 -4.59 0.30 -15.25
N GLN A 113 -5.41 1.31 -15.55
CA GLN A 113 -6.87 1.21 -15.42
C GLN A 113 -7.42 -0.03 -16.13
N MET A 114 -6.97 -0.31 -17.37
CA MET A 114 -7.41 -1.48 -18.13
C MET A 114 -6.96 -2.81 -17.51
N ASN A 115 -5.78 -2.90 -16.91
CA ASN A 115 -5.34 -4.11 -16.22
C ASN A 115 -6.09 -4.32 -14.90
N ILE A 116 -6.53 -3.23 -14.26
CA ILE A 116 -7.34 -3.24 -13.05
C ILE A 116 -8.81 -3.59 -13.36
N THR A 117 -9.39 -3.04 -14.44
CA THR A 117 -10.82 -3.21 -14.81
C THR A 117 -11.07 -4.36 -15.78
N GLY A 118 -10.19 -4.55 -16.76
CA GLY A 118 -10.37 -5.44 -17.92
C GLY A 118 -9.56 -6.74 -17.88
N GLY A 119 -8.65 -6.91 -16.93
CA GLY A 119 -7.73 -8.05 -16.86
C GLY A 119 -8.15 -9.14 -15.88
N LYS A 120 -9.34 -9.75 -16.05
CA LYS A 120 -9.81 -10.83 -15.16
C LYS A 120 -10.09 -12.11 -15.94
N ALA A 121 -9.01 -12.83 -16.26
CA ALA A 121 -9.05 -14.28 -16.07
C ALA A 121 -8.83 -14.54 -14.57
N GLY A 122 -9.91 -14.55 -13.77
CA GLY A 122 -9.93 -15.23 -12.46
C GLY A 122 -9.96 -14.41 -11.15
N VAL A 123 -10.23 -13.09 -11.16
CA VAL A 123 -10.57 -12.37 -9.91
C VAL A 123 -11.95 -11.76 -10.06
N ASP A 124 -12.87 -11.94 -9.11
CA ASP A 124 -14.18 -11.29 -9.11
C ASP A 124 -14.03 -9.75 -8.99
N PRO A 125 -14.56 -8.92 -9.90
CA PRO A 125 -14.59 -7.45 -9.75
C PRO A 125 -15.01 -6.97 -8.36
N CYS A 126 -15.98 -7.64 -7.73
CA CYS A 126 -16.46 -7.34 -6.38
C CYS A 126 -15.41 -7.55 -5.27
N SER A 127 -14.21 -8.05 -5.59
CA SER A 127 -13.08 -8.20 -4.66
C SER A 127 -11.93 -7.22 -4.93
N CYS A 128 -12.20 -6.16 -5.70
CA CYS A 128 -11.22 -5.10 -6.02
C CYS A 128 -11.38 -3.90 -5.06
N PHE A 129 -10.33 -3.52 -4.33
CA PHE A 129 -10.30 -2.42 -3.37
C PHE A 129 -9.45 -1.27 -3.90
N ILE A 130 -10.07 -0.10 -4.06
CA ILE A 130 -9.46 1.05 -4.73
C ILE A 130 -9.35 2.24 -3.77
N GLY A 131 -8.19 2.90 -3.72
CA GLY A 131 -8.05 4.14 -2.94
C GLY A 131 -8.94 5.25 -3.50
N TYR A 132 -10.01 5.62 -2.80
CA TYR A 132 -10.99 6.63 -3.24
C TYR A 132 -10.33 7.98 -3.52
N ASN A 133 -9.41 8.41 -2.64
CA ASN A 133 -8.69 9.67 -2.79
C ASN A 133 -7.93 9.74 -4.11
N SER A 134 -7.33 8.62 -4.51
CA SER A 134 -6.55 8.50 -5.75
C SER A 134 -7.48 8.48 -6.95
N MET A 135 -8.56 7.70 -6.90
CA MET A 135 -9.62 7.67 -7.91
C MET A 135 -10.20 9.06 -8.17
N LYS A 136 -10.49 9.84 -7.11
CA LYS A 136 -11.05 11.18 -7.24
C LYS A 136 -10.05 12.19 -7.82
N LYS A 137 -8.76 12.07 -7.47
CA LYS A 137 -7.69 12.95 -7.97
C LYS A 137 -7.38 12.70 -9.46
N THR A 138 -7.51 11.47 -9.92
CA THR A 138 -7.21 11.08 -11.32
C THR A 138 -8.43 11.19 -12.23
N GLY A 139 -9.64 11.20 -11.66
CA GLY A 139 -10.89 11.13 -12.43
C GLY A 139 -11.18 9.74 -13.01
N THR A 140 -10.42 8.71 -12.63
CA THR A 140 -10.64 7.33 -13.05
C THR A 140 -11.92 6.77 -12.44
N ARG A 141 -12.54 5.80 -13.09
CA ARG A 141 -13.76 5.12 -12.58
C ARG A 141 -13.58 3.61 -12.60
N PHE A 142 -14.04 2.98 -11.53
CA PHE A 142 -14.00 1.54 -11.31
C PHE A 142 -15.39 1.09 -10.82
N PRO A 143 -16.39 0.94 -11.72
CA PRO A 143 -17.79 0.68 -11.35
C PRO A 143 -17.97 -0.53 -10.43
N ASP A 144 -17.25 -1.61 -10.73
CA ASP A 144 -17.29 -2.88 -10.02
C ASP A 144 -16.08 -3.01 -9.09
N SER A 145 -15.98 -2.07 -8.15
CA SER A 145 -14.95 -2.07 -7.11
C SER A 145 -15.51 -1.61 -5.77
N ASN A 146 -14.68 -1.74 -4.74
CA ASN A 146 -14.90 -1.26 -3.39
C ASN A 146 -13.92 -0.11 -3.10
N PRO A 147 -14.23 1.13 -3.49
CA PRO A 147 -13.41 2.26 -3.11
C PRO A 147 -13.40 2.47 -1.59
N TYR A 148 -12.23 2.64 -0.99
CA TYR A 148 -12.08 2.97 0.43
C TYR A 148 -11.44 4.35 0.60
N LEU A 149 -11.93 5.12 1.58
CA LEU A 149 -11.36 6.41 1.92
C LEU A 149 -10.00 6.21 2.58
N MET A 150 -8.99 6.96 2.14
CA MET A 150 -7.71 7.03 2.84
C MET A 150 -7.58 8.38 3.54
N ASP A 151 -6.76 8.44 4.58
CA ASP A 151 -6.26 9.71 5.09
C ASP A 151 -5.43 10.47 4.03
N ASN A 152 -4.90 11.62 4.44
CA ASN A 152 -3.92 12.34 3.64
C ASN A 152 -2.52 12.11 4.22
N ARG A 153 -1.67 11.40 3.49
CA ARG A 153 -0.27 11.13 3.84
C ARG A 153 0.47 12.37 4.37
N ALA A 154 0.19 13.56 3.84
CA ALA A 154 0.80 14.80 4.30
C ALA A 154 0.54 15.10 5.79
N ALA A 155 -0.61 14.71 6.32
CA ALA A 155 -1.01 14.91 7.71
C ALA A 155 -0.28 13.96 8.69
N LEU A 156 0.23 12.83 8.18
CA LEU A 156 0.90 11.80 8.98
C LEU A 156 2.41 11.69 8.73
N TRP A 157 2.94 12.50 7.81
CA TRP A 157 4.33 12.38 7.41
C TRP A 157 5.28 12.67 8.58
N ARG A 158 6.16 11.69 8.85
CA ARG A 158 7.15 11.67 9.94
C ARG A 158 6.52 11.78 11.33
N LYS A 159 5.33 11.21 11.51
CA LYS A 159 4.76 10.95 12.84
C LYS A 159 5.07 9.52 13.26
N GLU A 160 5.46 9.36 14.52
CA GLU A 160 5.47 8.06 15.19
C GLU A 160 4.06 7.68 15.63
N GLY A 161 3.83 6.39 15.92
CA GLY A 161 2.51 5.91 16.36
C GLY A 161 1.43 6.18 15.32
N LEU A 162 1.67 5.77 14.08
CA LEU A 162 0.71 5.96 12.99
C LEU A 162 -0.64 5.31 13.35
N PRO A 163 -1.77 5.94 13.03
CA PRO A 163 -3.08 5.39 13.30
C PRO A 163 -3.28 4.07 12.54
N PHE A 164 -4.01 3.15 13.15
CA PHE A 164 -4.48 1.91 12.53
C PHE A 164 -5.99 1.89 12.52
N SER A 165 -6.60 1.68 11.36
CA SER A 165 -8.06 1.67 11.25
C SER A 165 -8.64 0.29 11.52
N PHE A 166 -9.57 0.24 12.46
CA PHE A 166 -10.49 -0.88 12.65
C PHE A 166 -11.88 -0.62 12.06
N ASP A 167 -12.08 0.52 11.42
CA ASP A 167 -13.36 0.96 10.85
C ASP A 167 -13.13 1.41 9.40
N CYS A 168 -12.79 0.42 8.56
CA CYS A 168 -12.36 0.66 7.17
C CYS A 168 -13.47 1.23 6.29
N GLU A 169 -14.76 1.11 6.67
CA GLU A 169 -15.85 1.78 5.95
C GLU A 169 -15.76 3.31 6.08
N ARG A 170 -15.14 3.83 7.15
CA ARG A 170 -14.97 5.27 7.37
C ARG A 170 -13.66 5.79 6.82
N GLN A 171 -12.55 5.09 7.08
CA GLN A 171 -11.24 5.46 6.58
C GLN A 171 -10.22 4.34 6.79
N VAL A 172 -9.17 4.33 5.98
CA VAL A 172 -7.94 3.55 6.14
C VAL A 172 -6.76 4.52 6.29
N ALA A 173 -5.81 4.21 7.14
CA ALA A 173 -4.58 4.99 7.24
C ALA A 173 -3.62 4.59 6.10
N ASP A 174 -3.15 5.53 5.28
CA ASP A 174 -2.32 5.20 4.10
C ASP A 174 -0.97 4.60 4.50
N GLY A 175 -0.37 5.07 5.61
CA GLY A 175 0.88 4.54 6.16
C GLY A 175 2.02 4.36 5.15
N THR A 176 1.98 5.13 4.05
CA THR A 176 2.93 5.11 2.92
C THR A 176 2.97 3.85 2.05
N THR A 177 2.32 2.75 2.44
CA THR A 177 2.38 1.47 1.70
C THR A 177 0.99 0.87 1.49
N VAL A 178 0.76 0.30 0.31
CA VAL A 178 -0.50 -0.43 0.04
C VAL A 178 -0.63 -1.66 0.96
N THR A 179 0.49 -2.27 1.34
CA THR A 179 0.53 -3.37 2.30
C THR A 179 -0.05 -2.96 3.66
N TYR A 180 0.23 -1.75 4.15
CA TYR A 180 -0.35 -1.26 5.41
C TYR A 180 -1.88 -1.10 5.31
N SER A 181 -2.40 -0.64 4.17
CA SER A 181 -3.84 -0.64 3.90
C SER A 181 -4.41 -2.05 3.83
N SER A 182 -3.73 -2.99 3.15
CA SER A 182 -4.15 -4.39 3.07
C SER A 182 -4.21 -5.07 4.43
N ILE A 183 -3.28 -4.78 5.35
CA ILE A 183 -3.32 -5.31 6.72
C ILE A 183 -4.57 -4.78 7.46
N GLN A 184 -4.85 -3.46 7.37
CA GLN A 184 -6.05 -2.88 7.98
C GLN A 184 -7.34 -3.49 7.42
N LEU A 185 -7.41 -3.66 6.09
CA LEU A 185 -8.54 -4.32 5.43
C LEU A 185 -8.70 -5.78 5.89
N ALA A 186 -7.60 -6.54 6.00
CA ALA A 186 -7.64 -7.92 6.46
C ALA A 186 -8.12 -8.04 7.93
N VAL A 187 -7.62 -7.19 8.83
CA VAL A 187 -8.09 -7.15 10.22
C VAL A 187 -9.58 -6.77 10.29
N TYR A 188 -10.00 -5.76 9.52
CA TYR A 188 -11.40 -5.35 9.44
C TYR A 188 -12.32 -6.46 8.89
N MET A 189 -11.79 -7.27 7.98
CA MET A 189 -12.46 -8.43 7.41
C MET A 189 -12.61 -9.62 8.38
N GLY A 190 -11.92 -9.59 9.53
CA GLY A 190 -11.99 -10.63 10.55
C GLY A 190 -10.87 -11.67 10.50
N PHE A 191 -9.89 -11.54 9.59
CA PHE A 191 -8.76 -12.46 9.56
C PHE A 191 -7.95 -12.36 10.85
N THR A 192 -7.60 -13.51 11.44
CA THR A 192 -6.86 -13.61 12.71
C THR A 192 -5.40 -13.99 12.54
N ARG A 193 -5.03 -14.50 11.35
CA ARG A 193 -3.65 -14.81 10.96
C ARG A 193 -3.35 -14.24 9.58
N ILE A 194 -2.40 -13.31 9.52
CA ILE A 194 -2.01 -12.60 8.31
C ILE A 194 -0.55 -12.94 8.00
N TYR A 195 -0.29 -13.47 6.81
CA TYR A 195 1.06 -13.81 6.36
C TYR A 195 1.49 -12.89 5.22
N LEU A 196 2.67 -12.30 5.32
CA LEU A 196 3.26 -11.42 4.30
C LEU A 196 4.23 -12.23 3.43
N LEU A 197 4.08 -12.17 2.11
CA LEU A 197 4.92 -12.91 1.17
C LEU A 197 5.39 -11.99 0.05
N GLY A 198 6.66 -12.10 -0.38
CA GLY A 198 7.22 -11.23 -1.43
C GLY A 198 7.44 -9.78 -0.97
N MET A 199 7.69 -9.56 0.32
CA MET A 199 7.94 -8.26 0.94
C MET A 199 9.43 -8.07 1.24
N ASP A 200 10.26 -7.97 0.21
CA ASP A 200 11.72 -7.88 0.34
C ASP A 200 12.23 -6.60 1.00
N HIS A 201 11.43 -5.52 0.99
CA HIS A 201 11.73 -4.24 1.65
C HIS A 201 13.00 -3.50 1.19
N HIS A 202 13.64 -3.95 0.12
CA HIS A 202 14.85 -3.35 -0.41
C HIS A 202 14.58 -2.58 -1.71
N PHE A 203 14.89 -1.28 -1.75
CA PHE A 203 14.54 -0.39 -2.87
C PHE A 203 15.73 0.41 -3.37
N PRO A 204 15.86 0.61 -4.70
CA PRO A 204 16.99 1.34 -5.27
C PRO A 204 16.93 2.83 -4.95
N HIS A 205 15.74 3.42 -4.84
CA HIS A 205 15.56 4.81 -4.43
C HIS A 205 15.02 4.87 -3.01
N THR A 206 15.78 5.46 -2.11
CA THR A 206 15.37 5.70 -0.72
C THR A 206 15.38 7.18 -0.38
N ILE A 207 14.60 7.59 0.63
CA ILE A 207 14.53 8.97 1.11
C ILE A 207 14.69 9.06 2.61
N ASP A 208 15.60 9.93 3.05
CA ASP A 208 15.81 10.20 4.47
C ASP A 208 14.89 11.33 5.01
N LYS A 209 14.92 11.55 6.33
CA LYS A 209 14.13 12.58 7.02
C LYS A 209 14.35 14.00 6.49
N ASN A 210 15.50 14.25 5.85
CA ASN A 210 15.89 15.52 5.26
C ASN A 210 15.51 15.62 3.77
N ARG A 211 14.78 14.62 3.25
CA ARG A 211 14.38 14.48 1.85
C ARG A 211 15.53 14.29 0.87
N ARG A 212 16.68 13.84 1.35
CA ARG A 212 17.77 13.43 0.46
C ARG A 212 17.38 12.10 -0.15
N ILE A 213 17.41 12.04 -1.48
CA ILE A 213 17.16 10.82 -2.24
C ILE A 213 18.50 10.21 -2.58
N THR A 214 18.67 8.92 -2.29
CA THR A 214 19.81 8.11 -2.74
C THR A 214 19.35 7.14 -3.82
N TYR A 215 20.30 6.68 -4.64
CA TYR A 215 20.05 5.72 -5.70
C TYR A 215 21.14 4.65 -5.72
N ASP A 216 20.73 3.38 -5.73
CA ASP A 216 21.60 2.23 -5.97
C ASP A 216 21.08 1.43 -7.17
N ALA A 217 21.88 1.38 -8.24
CA ALA A 217 21.53 0.70 -9.48
C ALA A 217 21.61 -0.84 -9.38
N ALA A 218 22.34 -1.38 -8.40
CA ALA A 218 22.45 -2.82 -8.18
C ALA A 218 21.18 -3.40 -7.53
N VAL A 219 20.35 -2.54 -6.93
CA VAL A 219 19.18 -2.97 -6.17
C VAL A 219 17.97 -3.20 -7.08
N ARG A 220 17.55 -4.47 -7.15
CA ARG A 220 16.26 -4.85 -7.73
C ARG A 220 15.18 -4.83 -6.65
N SER A 221 14.08 -4.12 -6.92
CA SER A 221 12.96 -3.95 -5.97
C SER A 221 11.71 -4.77 -6.30
N HIS A 222 11.62 -5.33 -7.52
CA HIS A 222 10.42 -6.04 -7.95
C HIS A 222 10.75 -7.32 -8.75
N PHE A 223 9.87 -8.32 -8.71
CA PHE A 223 10.03 -9.60 -9.42
C PHE A 223 10.02 -9.45 -10.95
N ASP A 224 9.42 -8.39 -11.48
CA ASP A 224 9.38 -8.11 -12.92
C ASP A 224 10.01 -6.73 -13.19
N PRO A 225 11.01 -6.62 -14.09
CA PRO A 225 11.67 -5.36 -14.40
C PRO A 225 10.70 -4.33 -14.98
N ARG A 226 9.64 -4.78 -15.66
CA ARG A 226 8.64 -3.90 -16.26
C ARG A 226 7.82 -3.14 -15.24
N TYR A 227 7.89 -3.48 -13.95
CA TYR A 227 7.04 -2.90 -12.90
C TYR A 227 7.10 -1.36 -12.88
N LYS A 228 8.26 -0.76 -13.16
CA LYS A 228 8.45 0.69 -13.06
C LYS A 228 8.14 1.46 -14.34
N ASP A 229 7.92 0.80 -15.47
CA ASP A 229 7.71 1.43 -16.78
C ASP A 229 6.57 2.48 -16.76
N ILE A 230 5.52 2.25 -15.97
CA ILE A 230 4.39 3.19 -15.84
C ILE A 230 4.77 4.55 -15.25
N TYR A 231 5.86 4.63 -14.50
CA TYR A 231 6.28 5.84 -13.83
C TYR A 231 7.17 6.70 -14.72
N GLU A 232 7.84 6.12 -15.71
CA GLU A 232 8.89 6.78 -16.52
C GLU A 232 8.40 8.09 -17.13
N THR A 233 7.25 8.06 -17.83
CA THR A 233 6.68 9.25 -18.47
C THR A 233 6.41 10.36 -17.44
N VAL A 234 5.87 9.99 -16.28
CA VAL A 234 5.49 10.95 -15.23
C VAL A 234 6.74 11.52 -14.55
N GLU A 235 7.72 10.66 -14.28
CA GLU A 235 9.01 11.02 -13.68
C GLU A 235 9.80 11.97 -14.60
N GLN A 236 9.89 11.66 -15.89
CA GLN A 236 10.53 12.52 -16.90
C GLN A 236 9.81 13.88 -16.99
N LYS A 237 8.48 13.88 -17.14
CA LYS A 237 7.68 15.11 -17.29
C LYS A 237 7.77 16.01 -16.06
N ARG A 238 7.75 15.43 -14.86
CA ARG A 238 7.73 16.19 -13.60
C ARG A 238 9.12 16.41 -13.01
N LYS A 239 10.16 15.78 -13.56
CA LYS A 239 11.54 15.77 -13.04
C LYS A 239 11.57 15.36 -11.56
N ILE A 240 10.92 14.24 -11.25
CA ILE A 240 10.83 13.64 -9.92
C ILE A 240 11.07 12.12 -10.01
N VAL A 241 11.21 11.47 -8.86
CA VAL A 241 11.12 10.02 -8.72
C VAL A 241 9.89 9.71 -7.85
N LEU A 242 9.02 8.80 -8.29
CA LEU A 242 7.76 8.42 -7.62
C LEU A 242 7.93 7.17 -6.76
N ALA A 243 8.72 6.20 -7.20
CA ALA A 243 9.01 4.96 -6.48
C ALA A 243 10.14 5.12 -5.45
N VAL A 244 10.06 6.16 -4.63
CA VAL A 244 11.03 6.45 -3.57
C VAL A 244 10.53 5.89 -2.25
N TYR A 245 11.30 4.98 -1.67
CA TYR A 245 10.95 4.29 -0.43
C TYR A 245 11.40 5.08 0.80
N ASP A 246 10.45 5.45 1.66
CA ASP A 246 10.72 6.03 2.97
C ASP A 246 10.69 4.88 4.01
N GLN A 247 11.84 4.26 4.23
CA GLN A 247 11.95 3.07 5.08
C GLN A 247 11.49 3.34 6.52
N GLU A 248 11.92 4.47 7.11
CA GLU A 248 11.52 4.84 8.47
C GLU A 248 10.00 4.96 8.60
N MET A 249 9.33 5.56 7.61
CA MET A 249 7.87 5.67 7.58
C MET A 249 7.18 4.31 7.43
N ALA A 250 7.70 3.44 6.56
CA ALA A 250 7.16 2.12 6.35
C ALA A 250 7.30 1.25 7.62
N GLU A 251 8.47 1.26 8.25
CA GLU A 251 8.70 0.57 9.53
C GLU A 251 7.81 1.10 10.65
N ALA A 252 7.65 2.42 10.77
CA ALA A 252 6.73 3.01 11.74
C ALA A 252 5.29 2.54 11.52
N ALA A 253 4.84 2.44 10.26
CA ALA A 253 3.52 1.92 9.93
C ALA A 253 3.40 0.44 10.32
N TYR A 254 4.37 -0.40 9.98
CA TYR A 254 4.32 -1.81 10.31
C TYR A 254 4.39 -2.08 11.83
N LYS A 255 5.13 -1.26 12.60
CA LYS A 255 5.12 -1.32 14.06
C LYS A 255 3.74 -0.99 14.63
N SER A 256 3.08 0.05 14.09
CA SER A 256 1.68 0.36 14.43
C SER A 256 0.73 -0.77 14.08
N ALA A 257 0.88 -1.41 12.92
CA ALA A 257 0.07 -2.56 12.53
C ALA A 257 0.27 -3.74 13.48
N LEU A 258 1.51 -4.09 13.81
CA LEU A 258 1.80 -5.19 14.72
C LEU A 258 1.18 -4.95 16.10
N ALA A 259 1.33 -3.75 16.66
CA ALA A 259 0.76 -3.41 17.96
C ALA A 259 -0.78 -3.40 17.94
N ALA A 260 -1.40 -2.77 16.93
CA ALA A 260 -2.85 -2.66 16.83
C ALA A 260 -3.53 -4.00 16.51
N ALA A 261 -2.99 -4.78 15.59
CA ALA A 261 -3.51 -6.11 15.29
C ALA A 261 -3.33 -7.05 16.50
N GLY A 262 -2.17 -7.01 17.15
CA GLY A 262 -1.88 -7.81 18.35
C GLY A 262 -2.83 -7.52 19.51
N SER A 263 -3.23 -6.26 19.73
CA SER A 263 -4.20 -5.91 20.76
C SER A 263 -5.62 -6.46 20.51
N ARG A 264 -5.89 -6.96 19.30
CA ARG A 264 -7.11 -7.70 18.93
C ARG A 264 -6.89 -9.21 18.77
N GLY A 265 -5.74 -9.73 19.21
CA GLY A 265 -5.40 -11.15 19.08
C GLY A 265 -5.11 -11.59 17.64
N VAL A 266 -4.83 -10.65 16.73
CA VAL A 266 -4.49 -10.95 15.33
C VAL A 266 -2.97 -11.06 15.20
N GLY A 267 -2.49 -12.18 14.68
CA GLY A 267 -1.06 -12.40 14.40
C GLY A 267 -0.69 -11.99 12.97
N ILE A 268 0.42 -11.26 12.82
CA ILE A 268 1.01 -10.91 11.52
C ILE A 268 2.41 -11.50 11.43
N PHE A 269 2.70 -12.21 10.35
CA PHE A 269 3.96 -12.97 10.16
C PHE A 269 4.58 -12.66 8.81
N ASN A 270 5.91 -12.67 8.72
CA ASN A 270 6.64 -12.57 7.46
C ASN A 270 7.01 -13.97 6.94
N ALA A 271 6.35 -14.42 5.87
CA ALA A 271 6.63 -15.66 5.15
C ALA A 271 7.56 -15.46 3.94
N THR A 272 8.06 -14.24 3.72
CA THR A 272 9.01 -13.93 2.64
C THR A 272 10.33 -14.63 2.87
N ARG A 273 10.93 -15.20 1.81
CA ARG A 273 12.29 -15.73 1.86
C ARG A 273 13.29 -14.57 1.81
N GLY A 274 14.01 -14.35 2.91
CA GLY A 274 14.97 -13.26 3.02
C GLY A 274 14.30 -11.87 3.02
N GLY A 275 15.01 -10.87 2.50
CA GLY A 275 14.59 -9.48 2.52
C GLY A 275 14.75 -8.80 3.88
N GLU A 276 14.50 -7.50 3.92
CA GLU A 276 14.82 -6.61 5.05
C GLU A 276 13.61 -6.28 5.93
N LEU A 277 12.45 -6.94 5.71
CA LEU A 277 11.27 -6.77 6.55
C LEU A 277 11.40 -7.57 7.85
N GLU A 278 11.93 -6.93 8.89
CA GLU A 278 12.15 -7.56 10.20
C GLU A 278 11.14 -7.15 11.29
N VAL A 279 10.16 -6.31 10.96
CA VAL A 279 9.15 -5.86 11.94
C VAL A 279 8.24 -7.02 12.40
N PHE A 280 7.95 -7.98 11.51
CA PHE A 280 7.05 -9.10 11.80
C PHE A 280 7.83 -10.40 12.02
N PRO A 281 7.41 -11.26 12.96
CA PRO A 281 8.04 -12.56 13.18
C PRO A 281 8.09 -13.38 11.88
N ARG A 282 9.26 -13.96 11.59
CA ARG A 282 9.51 -14.69 10.36
C ARG A 282 9.11 -16.16 10.48
N VAL A 283 8.48 -16.70 9.44
CA VAL A 283 8.06 -18.10 9.32
C VAL A 283 8.42 -18.63 7.94
N ARG A 284 8.55 -19.95 7.77
CA ARG A 284 8.66 -20.54 6.43
C ARG A 284 7.26 -20.71 5.83
N LEU A 285 7.09 -20.37 4.56
CA LEU A 285 5.82 -20.48 3.86
C LEU A 285 5.26 -21.91 3.95
N GLU A 286 6.13 -22.91 3.77
CA GLU A 286 5.79 -24.33 3.77
C GLU A 286 5.31 -24.85 5.14
N GLN A 287 5.54 -24.10 6.22
CA GLN A 287 5.08 -24.47 7.57
C GLN A 287 3.70 -23.90 7.91
N VAL A 288 3.19 -22.99 7.09
CA VAL A 288 1.97 -22.22 7.38
C VAL A 288 0.89 -22.36 6.32
N ILE A 289 1.11 -23.25 5.34
CA ILE A 289 0.14 -23.70 4.34
C ILE A 289 -0.45 -25.04 4.75
#